data_AF-A0A819M0T2-F1
#
_entry.id   AF-A0A819M0T2-F1
#
_cell.length_a   1.000
_cell.length_b   1.000
_cell.length_c   1.000
_cell.angle_alpha   90.00
_cell.angle_beta   90.00
_cell.angle_gamma   90.00
#
_symmetry.space_group_name_H-M   'P 1'
#
loop_
_entity.id
_entity.type
_entity.pdbx_description
1 polymer ?
#
loop_
_entity_poly.entity_id
_entity_poly.type
_entity_poly.pdbx_seq_one_letter_code
_entity_poly.pdbx_strand_id
1 'polypeptide(L)'
;RELENVMKNCKVDGPMSTMGPTLIVFHETQFTEVLRDSFQCQKTAVEQLKERFEKMNLSYDAYSSIEYVGTQTLGGNQTDFNDIKATITATLENNKIRSPRRLSVIFKALKALNEKFNHAIPPEMPSTLPDEFFACHVKCASCGIKCTLAANHQKENIS
;
A
#
# COMPACT_ATOMS: atom_id res chain seq x y z
N ARG A 1 -12.68 2.41 -13.94
CA ARG A 1 -13.24 1.09 -14.28
C ARG A 1 -13.25 0.10 -13.12
N GLU A 2 -12.11 -0.32 -12.57
CA GLU A 2 -12.09 -1.25 -11.41
C GLU A 2 -12.76 -0.66 -10.15
N LEU A 3 -12.42 0.60 -9.81
CA LEU A 3 -12.98 1.27 -8.63
C LEU A 3 -14.51 1.45 -8.73
N GLU A 4 -15.02 1.75 -9.93
CA GLU A 4 -16.46 1.91 -10.21
C GLU A 4 -17.21 0.58 -10.04
N ASN A 5 -16.62 -0.53 -10.50
CA ASN A 5 -17.17 -1.87 -10.31
C ASN A 5 -17.22 -2.25 -8.82
N VAL A 6 -16.17 -1.92 -8.06
CA VAL A 6 -16.13 -2.17 -6.60
C VAL A 6 -17.22 -1.37 -5.89
N MET A 7 -17.41 -0.09 -6.21
CA MET A 7 -18.46 0.73 -5.58
C MET A 7 -19.87 0.21 -5.87
N LYS A 8 -20.12 -0.20 -7.13
CA LYS A 8 -21.39 -0.81 -7.52
C LYS A 8 -21.66 -2.13 -6.78
N ASN A 9 -20.63 -2.96 -6.60
CA ASN A 9 -20.74 -4.23 -5.89
C ASN A 9 -20.88 -4.07 -4.37
N CYS A 10 -20.24 -3.04 -3.79
CA CYS A 10 -20.25 -2.78 -2.35
C CYS A 10 -21.43 -1.93 -1.86
N LYS A 11 -22.33 -1.47 -2.75
CA LYS A 11 -23.48 -0.61 -2.43
C LYS A 11 -23.08 0.62 -1.60
N VAL A 12 -21.94 1.22 -1.92
CA VAL A 12 -21.44 2.41 -1.24
C VAL A 12 -22.10 3.62 -1.88
N ASP A 13 -23.05 4.22 -1.17
CA ASP A 13 -23.67 5.49 -1.57
C ASP A 13 -22.71 6.65 -1.24
N GLY A 14 -22.16 7.28 -2.28
CA GLY A 14 -21.23 8.41 -2.13
C GLY A 14 -20.41 8.68 -3.40
N PRO A 15 -19.71 9.83 -3.47
CA PRO A 15 -18.82 10.13 -4.59
C PRO A 15 -17.64 9.15 -4.63
N MET A 16 -17.11 8.89 -5.84
CA MET A 16 -15.97 7.99 -6.10
C MET A 16 -14.76 8.24 -5.19
N SER A 17 -14.56 9.51 -4.83
CA SER A 17 -13.53 9.97 -3.91
C SER A 17 -13.61 9.33 -2.52
N THR A 18 -14.77 8.88 -2.06
CA THR A 18 -14.93 8.32 -0.69
C THR A 18 -14.12 7.04 -0.46
N MET A 19 -13.83 6.28 -1.53
CA MET A 19 -13.00 5.07 -1.48
C MET A 19 -11.67 5.23 -2.22
N GLY A 20 -11.36 6.44 -2.69
CA GLY A 20 -10.13 6.72 -3.41
C GLY A 20 -8.88 6.62 -2.53
N PRO A 21 -7.71 6.38 -3.10
CA PRO A 21 -6.46 6.54 -2.37
C PRO A 21 -6.20 8.02 -2.08
N THR A 22 -5.34 8.29 -1.10
CA THR A 22 -4.75 9.62 -0.89
C THR A 22 -3.63 9.85 -1.91
N LEU A 23 -3.65 11.00 -2.58
CA LEU A 23 -2.59 11.46 -3.47
C LEU A 23 -1.68 12.42 -2.73
N ILE A 24 -0.38 12.12 -2.65
CA ILE A 24 0.63 13.04 -2.10
C ILE A 24 1.50 13.52 -3.25
N VAL A 25 1.50 14.82 -3.51
CA VAL A 25 2.35 15.45 -4.54
C VAL A 25 3.59 16.03 -3.88
N PHE A 26 4.72 15.35 -4.06
CA PHE A 26 6.03 15.87 -3.68
C PHE A 26 6.61 16.69 -4.83
N HIS A 27 6.98 17.93 -4.55
CA HIS A 27 7.52 18.87 -5.52
C HIS A 27 8.84 19.45 -5.01
N GLU A 28 9.95 18.92 -5.53
CA GLU A 28 11.27 19.48 -5.30
C GLU A 28 11.59 20.56 -6.34
N THR A 29 12.11 21.70 -5.89
CA THR A 29 12.59 22.77 -6.77
C THR A 29 13.99 23.23 -6.39
N GLN A 30 14.73 23.81 -7.33
CA GLN A 30 16.02 24.45 -7.02
C GLN A 30 15.95 25.96 -7.29
N PHE A 31 15.52 26.34 -8.50
CA PHE A 31 15.52 27.72 -8.97
C PHE A 31 14.13 28.37 -8.96
N THR A 32 13.11 27.65 -8.51
CA THR A 32 11.73 28.12 -8.44
C THR A 32 11.19 27.98 -7.02
N GLU A 33 10.21 28.81 -6.69
CA GLU A 33 9.51 28.69 -5.42
C GLU A 33 8.52 27.51 -5.44
N VAL A 34 8.37 26.88 -4.28
CA VAL A 34 7.33 25.89 -4.03
C VAL A 34 5.95 26.56 -3.95
N LEU A 35 4.87 25.81 -4.11
CA LEU A 35 3.54 26.35 -3.83
C LEU A 35 3.45 26.64 -2.33
N ARG A 36 3.05 27.86 -1.99
CA ARG A 36 2.86 28.30 -0.61
C ARG A 36 1.44 28.77 -0.42
N ASP A 37 0.97 28.69 0.82
CA ASP A 37 -0.30 29.28 1.20
C ASP A 37 -0.23 30.78 0.95
N SER A 38 -1.08 31.26 0.04
CA SER A 38 -1.09 32.66 -0.36
C SER A 38 -2.02 33.42 0.55
N PHE A 39 -1.47 34.29 1.40
CA PHE A 39 -2.27 35.21 2.23
C PHE A 39 -3.10 36.19 1.38
N GLN A 40 -2.62 36.53 0.19
CA GLN A 40 -3.32 37.44 -0.73
C GLN A 40 -4.53 36.81 -1.40
N CYS A 41 -4.46 35.51 -1.73
CA CYS A 41 -5.55 34.81 -2.39
C CYS A 41 -6.36 33.89 -1.46
N GLN A 42 -5.99 33.79 -0.17
CA GLN A 42 -6.58 32.89 0.83
C GLN A 42 -6.67 31.43 0.34
N LYS A 43 -5.68 30.99 -0.44
CA LYS A 43 -5.64 29.65 -1.01
C LYS A 43 -4.45 28.87 -0.49
N THR A 44 -4.74 27.68 -0.02
CA THR A 44 -3.74 26.67 0.33
C THR A 44 -2.99 26.20 -0.92
N ALA A 45 -1.79 25.65 -0.74
CA ALA A 45 -1.04 25.04 -1.84
C ALA A 45 -1.84 23.93 -2.58
N VAL A 46 -2.65 23.16 -1.84
CA VAL A 46 -3.51 22.10 -2.40
C VAL A 46 -4.64 22.69 -3.25
N GLU A 47 -5.27 23.78 -2.83
CA GLU A 47 -6.31 24.45 -3.62
C GLU A 47 -5.73 25.02 -4.92
N GLN A 48 -4.54 25.60 -4.86
CA GLN A 48 -3.83 26.06 -6.07
C GLN A 48 -3.51 24.91 -7.03
N LEU A 49 -3.17 23.73 -6.49
CA LEU A 49 -2.95 22.53 -7.28
C LEU A 49 -4.25 22.06 -7.98
N LYS A 50 -5.36 22.01 -7.24
CA LYS A 50 -6.68 21.63 -7.78
C LYS A 50 -7.14 22.57 -8.89
N GLU A 51 -6.99 23.89 -8.71
CA GLU A 51 -7.31 24.86 -9.75
C GLU A 51 -6.47 24.68 -11.02
N ARG A 52 -5.21 24.26 -10.87
CA ARG A 52 -4.38 23.92 -12.04
C ARG A 52 -4.88 22.68 -12.75
N PHE A 53 -5.31 21.65 -12.03
CA PHE A 53 -5.94 20.48 -12.64
C PHE A 53 -7.21 20.85 -13.41
N GLU A 54 -8.08 21.67 -12.82
CA GLU A 54 -9.30 22.16 -13.47
C GLU A 54 -8.98 22.96 -14.74
N LYS A 55 -8.02 23.89 -14.67
CA LYS A 55 -7.57 24.68 -15.83
C LYS A 55 -7.00 23.83 -16.97
N MET A 56 -6.41 22.68 -16.62
CA MET A 56 -5.89 21.71 -17.59
C MET A 56 -6.93 20.67 -18.03
N ASN A 57 -8.18 20.80 -17.56
CA ASN A 57 -9.27 19.85 -17.79
C ASN A 57 -8.91 18.41 -17.34
N LEU A 58 -8.22 18.29 -16.20
CA LEU A 58 -7.84 17.03 -15.56
C LEU A 58 -8.74 16.76 -14.36
N SER A 59 -9.41 15.60 -14.34
CA SER A 59 -10.19 15.15 -13.18
C SER A 59 -9.29 14.56 -12.10
N TYR A 60 -9.60 14.87 -10.85
CA TYR A 60 -8.96 14.32 -9.65
C TYR A 60 -9.96 13.64 -8.70
N ASP A 61 -11.17 13.34 -9.18
CA ASP A 61 -12.28 12.81 -8.37
C ASP A 61 -12.07 11.37 -7.89
N ALA A 62 -11.07 10.69 -8.45
CA ALA A 62 -10.69 9.33 -8.05
C ALA A 62 -9.95 9.26 -6.71
N TYR A 63 -9.46 10.40 -6.19
CA TYR A 63 -8.68 10.46 -4.95
C TYR A 63 -9.54 10.90 -3.77
N SER A 64 -9.33 10.29 -2.59
CA SER A 64 -10.06 10.65 -1.37
C SER A 64 -9.54 11.92 -0.70
N SER A 65 -8.24 12.15 -0.81
CA SER A 65 -7.58 13.37 -0.39
C SER A 65 -6.38 13.66 -1.27
N ILE A 66 -5.98 14.92 -1.31
CA ILE A 66 -4.79 15.38 -2.03
C ILE A 66 -3.97 16.21 -1.05
N GLU A 67 -2.70 15.86 -0.89
CA GLU A 67 -1.72 16.55 -0.06
C GLU A 67 -0.60 17.09 -0.94
N TYR A 68 -0.03 18.24 -0.58
CA TYR A 68 1.09 18.86 -1.27
C TYR A 68 2.27 19.01 -0.32
N VAL A 69 3.45 18.56 -0.75
CA VAL A 69 4.71 18.72 -0.01
C VAL A 69 5.74 19.32 -0.96
N GLY A 70 6.06 20.60 -0.74
CA GLY A 70 7.05 21.33 -1.53
C GLY A 70 8.35 21.50 -0.77
N THR A 71 9.48 21.14 -1.39
CA THR A 71 10.82 21.35 -0.83
C THR A 71 11.69 22.11 -1.83
N GLN A 72 12.35 23.18 -1.39
CA GLN A 72 13.31 23.91 -2.22
C GLN A 72 14.74 23.55 -1.82
N THR A 73 15.46 22.84 -2.69
CA THR A 73 16.85 22.43 -2.50
C THR A 73 17.79 23.48 -3.08
N LEU A 74 18.42 24.27 -2.21
CA LEU A 74 19.36 25.31 -2.66
C LEU A 74 20.72 24.70 -3.04
N GLY A 75 21.19 25.04 -4.24
CA GLY A 75 22.53 24.82 -4.81
C GLY A 75 23.48 23.84 -4.10
N GLY A 76 23.35 22.55 -4.43
CA GLY A 76 24.31 21.51 -4.02
C GLY A 76 24.06 20.87 -2.66
N ASN A 77 23.07 21.33 -1.90
CA ASN A 77 22.65 20.66 -0.67
C ASN A 77 21.85 19.39 -0.96
N GLN A 78 21.83 18.46 0.00
CA GLN A 78 20.97 17.29 -0.08
C GLN A 78 19.51 17.70 0.18
N THR A 79 18.60 17.20 -0.64
CA THR A 79 17.15 17.38 -0.49
C THR A 79 16.68 16.87 0.87
N ASP A 80 15.93 17.69 1.61
CA ASP A 80 15.29 17.26 2.84
C ASP A 80 13.99 16.50 2.54
N PHE A 81 13.93 15.24 2.98
CA PHE A 81 12.76 14.36 2.81
C PHE A 81 11.96 14.18 4.11
N ASN A 82 12.26 14.92 5.17
CA ASN A 82 11.57 14.75 6.44
C ASN A 82 10.08 15.12 6.35
N ASP A 83 9.76 16.19 5.63
CA ASP A 83 8.37 16.64 5.46
C ASP A 83 7.52 15.59 4.74
N ILE A 84 8.02 15.03 3.63
CA ILE A 84 7.28 13.98 2.92
C ILE A 84 7.14 12.70 3.76
N LYS A 85 8.18 12.32 4.53
CA LYS A 85 8.11 11.18 5.46
C LYS A 85 7.06 11.41 6.54
N ALA A 86 7.00 12.62 7.09
CA ALA A 86 6.00 13.00 8.10
C ALA A 86 4.58 12.94 7.51
N THR A 87 4.36 13.51 6.31
CA THR A 87 3.06 13.48 5.63
C THR A 87 2.61 12.06 5.30
N ILE A 88 3.52 11.19 4.82
CA ILE A 88 3.22 9.77 4.58
C ILE A 88 2.82 9.08 5.89
N THR A 89 3.58 9.29 6.96
CA THR A 89 3.30 8.67 8.27
C THR A 89 1.93 9.10 8.80
N ALA A 90 1.65 10.41 8.78
CA ALA A 90 0.34 10.95 9.19
C ALA A 90 -0.80 10.40 8.33
N THR A 91 -0.58 10.21 7.03
CA THR A 91 -1.58 9.62 6.12
C THR A 91 -1.86 8.16 6.45
N LEU A 92 -0.83 7.37 6.80
CA LEU A 92 -0.98 5.97 7.20
C LEU A 92 -1.72 5.82 8.54
N GLU A 93 -1.48 6.76 9.47
CA GLU A 93 -2.15 6.81 10.78
C GLU A 93 -3.58 7.34 10.70
N ASN A 94 -3.92 8.04 9.61
CA ASN A 94 -5.26 8.60 9.40
C ASN A 94 -6.30 7.49 9.19
N ASN A 95 -7.05 7.18 10.24
CA ASN A 95 -8.11 6.19 10.24
C ASN A 95 -9.51 6.76 9.93
N LYS A 96 -9.64 8.02 9.44
CA LYS A 96 -10.95 8.67 9.21
C LYS A 96 -11.87 7.92 8.26
N ILE A 97 -11.33 7.15 7.31
CA ILE A 97 -12.10 6.35 6.34
C ILE A 97 -12.37 4.92 6.87
N ARG A 98 -11.71 4.51 7.95
CA ARG A 98 -12.02 3.24 8.63
C ARG A 98 -13.15 3.50 9.61
N SER A 99 -14.39 3.30 9.15
CA SER A 99 -15.53 3.35 10.07
C SER A 99 -15.31 2.34 11.21
N PRO A 100 -15.51 2.74 12.48
CA PRO A 100 -15.57 1.81 13.58
C PRO A 100 -16.64 0.77 13.26
N ARG A 101 -16.24 -0.48 13.02
CA ARG A 101 -17.22 -1.54 12.77
C ARG A 101 -17.92 -1.82 14.10
N ARG A 102 -19.26 -1.79 14.11
CA ARG A 102 -20.03 -2.18 15.29
C ARG A 102 -19.54 -3.55 15.76
N LEU A 103 -19.36 -3.72 17.07
CA LEU A 103 -18.89 -5.00 17.66
C LEU A 103 -19.73 -6.19 17.19
N SER A 104 -21.02 -5.99 16.95
CA SER A 104 -21.92 -7.01 16.39
C SER A 104 -21.56 -7.45 14.97
N VAL A 105 -21.02 -6.56 14.13
CA VAL A 105 -20.54 -6.89 12.77
C VAL A 105 -19.23 -7.66 12.85
N ILE A 106 -18.31 -7.24 13.72
CA ILE A 106 -17.05 -7.95 13.96
C ILE A 106 -17.32 -9.36 14.47
N PHE A 107 -18.19 -9.49 15.49
CA PHE A 107 -18.58 -10.79 16.04
C PHE A 107 -19.23 -11.69 14.99
N LYS A 108 -20.16 -11.17 14.18
CA LYS A 108 -20.77 -11.94 13.09
C LYS A 108 -19.74 -12.42 12.07
N ALA A 109 -18.79 -11.58 11.68
CA ALA A 109 -17.73 -11.97 10.76
C ALA A 109 -16.84 -13.06 11.35
N LEU A 110 -16.39 -12.88 12.60
CA LEU A 110 -15.58 -13.89 13.31
C LEU A 110 -16.35 -15.20 13.50
N LYS A 111 -17.64 -15.13 13.86
CA LYS A 111 -18.51 -16.29 13.99
C LYS A 111 -18.65 -17.03 12.65
N ALA A 112 -18.91 -16.32 11.55
CA ALA A 112 -19.03 -16.92 10.23
C ALA A 112 -17.71 -17.55 9.76
N LEU A 113 -16.56 -16.93 10.05
CA LEU A 113 -15.25 -17.51 9.78
C LEU A 113 -15.03 -18.78 10.62
N ASN A 114 -15.31 -18.74 11.92
CA ASN A 114 -15.22 -19.92 12.77
C ASN A 114 -16.16 -21.01 12.28
N GLU A 115 -17.43 -20.74 11.98
CA GLU A 115 -18.37 -21.74 11.45
C GLU A 115 -17.89 -22.34 10.13
N LYS A 116 -17.23 -21.57 9.27
CA LYS A 116 -16.70 -22.02 7.98
C LYS A 116 -15.41 -22.83 8.10
N PHE A 117 -14.58 -22.54 9.11
CA PHE A 117 -13.24 -23.12 9.27
C PHE A 117 -13.08 -23.93 10.57
N ASN A 118 -14.16 -24.25 11.27
CA ASN A 118 -14.15 -25.06 12.51
C ASN A 118 -14.03 -26.57 12.23
N HIS A 119 -13.98 -26.99 10.97
CA HIS A 119 -13.76 -28.37 10.62
C HIS A 119 -12.33 -28.78 11.02
N ALA A 120 -12.18 -30.04 11.44
CA ALA A 120 -10.87 -30.61 11.71
C ALA A 120 -9.99 -30.44 10.46
N ILE A 121 -8.81 -29.85 10.64
CA ILE A 121 -7.81 -29.79 9.57
C ILE A 121 -7.52 -31.26 9.22
N PRO A 122 -7.75 -31.69 7.97
CA PRO A 122 -7.44 -33.06 7.56
C PRO A 122 -5.98 -33.35 7.90
N PRO A 123 -5.66 -34.51 8.51
CA PRO A 123 -4.28 -34.85 8.86
C PRO A 123 -3.38 -34.93 7.63
N GLU A 124 -3.97 -35.14 6.45
CA GLU A 124 -3.29 -35.16 5.16
C GLU A 124 -3.85 -34.04 4.30
N MET A 125 -3.16 -32.90 4.31
CA MET A 125 -3.30 -31.92 3.25
C MET A 125 -2.45 -32.46 2.09
N PRO A 126 -3.02 -32.79 0.91
CA PRO A 126 -2.18 -33.06 -0.25
C PRO A 126 -1.33 -31.81 -0.47
N SER A 127 -0.01 -31.98 -0.41
CA SER A 127 0.92 -30.88 -0.61
C SER A 127 0.59 -30.24 -1.97
N THR A 128 -0.03 -29.07 -1.93
CA THR A 128 -0.42 -28.32 -3.14
C THR A 128 0.81 -27.83 -3.91
N LEU A 129 1.96 -27.93 -3.27
CA LEU A 129 3.28 -27.67 -3.81
C LEU A 129 4.09 -28.96 -3.65
N PRO A 130 4.58 -29.55 -4.75
CA PRO A 130 5.51 -30.66 -4.68
C PRO A 130 6.69 -30.32 -3.76
N ASP A 131 7.06 -31.24 -2.86
CA ASP A 131 8.22 -31.09 -1.96
C ASP A 131 9.52 -30.80 -2.74
N GLU A 132 9.54 -31.15 -4.03
CA GLU A 132 10.60 -30.86 -4.99
C GLU A 132 10.89 -29.36 -5.17
N PHE A 133 9.93 -28.48 -4.91
CA PHE A 133 10.15 -27.01 -4.91
C PHE A 133 10.94 -26.54 -3.70
N PHE A 134 10.92 -27.31 -2.62
CA PHE A 134 11.62 -26.99 -1.37
C PHE A 134 12.81 -27.90 -1.12
N ALA A 135 13.10 -28.85 -2.01
CA ALA A 135 14.23 -29.74 -1.92
C ALA A 135 15.48 -29.13 -2.55
N CYS A 136 16.65 -29.43 -1.98
CA CYS A 136 17.91 -29.03 -2.57
C CYS A 136 18.10 -29.68 -3.96
N HIS A 137 18.50 -28.87 -4.95
CA HIS A 137 18.76 -29.34 -6.31
C HIS A 137 20.16 -29.94 -6.51
N VAL A 138 20.98 -29.99 -5.46
CA VAL A 138 22.36 -30.51 -5.53
C VAL A 138 22.36 -32.04 -5.52
N LYS A 139 23.21 -32.63 -6.34
CA LYS A 139 23.54 -34.06 -6.31
C LYS A 139 24.87 -34.26 -5.59
N CYS A 140 24.98 -35.32 -4.79
CA CYS A 140 26.23 -35.68 -4.15
C CYS A 140 27.31 -35.97 -5.21
N ALA A 141 28.46 -35.32 -5.11
CA ALA A 141 29.57 -35.52 -6.06
C ALA A 141 30.14 -36.94 -6.00
N SER A 142 30.03 -37.62 -4.86
CA SER A 142 30.60 -38.96 -4.66
C SER A 142 29.67 -40.10 -5.06
N CYS A 143 28.35 -39.97 -4.85
CA CYS A 143 27.39 -41.06 -5.12
C CYS A 143 26.31 -40.69 -6.15
N GLY A 144 26.23 -39.45 -6.61
CA GLY A 144 25.27 -38.99 -7.61
C GLY A 144 23.81 -38.88 -7.14
N ILE A 145 23.52 -39.25 -5.89
CA ILE A 145 22.17 -39.21 -5.30
C ILE A 145 21.77 -37.75 -5.03
N LYS A 146 20.49 -37.42 -5.26
CA LYS A 146 19.92 -36.10 -4.99
C LYS A 146 19.88 -35.84 -3.48
N CYS A 147 20.24 -34.62 -3.08
CA CYS A 147 20.13 -34.21 -1.69
C CYS A 147 18.66 -34.19 -1.24
N THR A 148 18.37 -34.81 -0.09
CA THR A 148 17.03 -34.87 0.51
C THR A 148 16.76 -33.75 1.50
N LEU A 149 17.72 -32.84 1.71
CA LEU A 149 17.57 -31.69 2.60
C LEU A 149 16.80 -30.56 1.92
N ALA A 150 16.23 -29.68 2.74
CA ALA A 150 15.54 -28.49 2.27
C ALA A 150 16.48 -27.51 1.53
N ALA A 151 15.89 -26.65 0.69
CA ALA A 151 16.57 -25.56 0.02
C ALA A 151 17.24 -24.63 1.06
N ASN A 152 18.44 -24.13 0.73
CA ASN A 152 19.30 -23.32 1.62
C ASN A 152 19.84 -24.01 2.88
N HIS A 153 19.89 -25.34 2.95
CA HIS A 153 20.68 -25.98 4.01
C HIS A 153 22.15 -25.53 3.91
N GLN A 154 22.69 -25.08 5.03
CA GLN A 154 24.11 -24.75 5.11
C GLN A 154 24.89 -26.06 5.05
N LYS A 155 25.99 -26.06 4.29
CA LYS A 155 26.93 -27.17 4.24
C LYS A 155 27.28 -27.58 5.67
N GLU A 156 26.78 -28.70 6.16
CA GLU A 156 27.47 -29.39 7.24
C GLU A 156 28.80 -29.86 6.65
N ASN A 157 29.88 -29.28 7.18
CA ASN A 157 31.28 -29.49 6.82
C ASN A 157 31.56 -30.87 6.21
N ILE A 158 31.86 -30.89 4.92
CA ILE A 158 32.55 -32.01 4.29
C ILE A 158 34.04 -31.67 4.33
N SER A 159 34.74 -32.31 5.29
CA SER A 159 36.18 -32.58 5.18
C SER A 159 36.43 -33.70 4.18
#